data_AF-A0A5Q4GKA0-F1
#
_entry.id   AF-A0A5Q4GKA0-F1
#
_cell.length_a   1.000
_cell.length_b   1.000
_cell.length_c   1.000
_cell.angle_alpha   90.00
_cell.angle_beta   90.00
_cell.angle_gamma   90.00
#
_symmetry.space_group_name_H-M   'P 1'
#
loop_
_entity.id
_entity.type
_entity.pdbx_description
1 polymer ?
#
loop_
_entity_poly.entity_id
_entity_poly.type
_entity_poly.pdbx_seq_one_letter_code
_entity_poly.pdbx_strand_id
1 'polypeptide(L)'
;MTKTLHGTVHGSTIHLEQDLGVVDGQEVEVHVRIVRPKKRLPGPPPGWNPDQVSSTAGALAASWTSDDDRILEEIHEDRKRETRREISG
;
A
#
# COMPACT_ATOMS: atom_id res chain seq x y z
N MET A 1 35.22 -0.87 -10.28
CA MET A 1 34.67 -0.46 -8.96
C MET A 1 33.19 -0.21 -9.16
N THR A 2 32.31 -0.85 -8.39
CA THR A 2 30.85 -0.78 -8.55
C THR A 2 30.26 0.20 -7.53
N LYS A 3 29.60 1.26 -8.02
CA LYS A 3 28.84 2.20 -7.18
C LYS A 3 27.34 1.99 -7.43
N THR A 4 26.56 2.03 -6.36
CA THR A 4 25.09 2.04 -6.46
C THR A 4 24.62 3.49 -6.33
N LEU A 5 24.04 4.04 -7.39
CA LEU A 5 23.47 5.37 -7.41
C LEU A 5 21.97 5.29 -7.67
N HIS A 6 21.25 6.29 -7.16
CA HIS A 6 19.81 6.42 -7.37
C HIS A 6 19.55 7.53 -8.36
N GLY A 7 18.50 7.35 -9.16
CA GLY A 7 18.14 8.27 -10.22
C GLY A 7 16.78 7.95 -10.82
N THR A 8 16.33 8.83 -11.69
CA THR A 8 15.05 8.71 -12.40
C THR A 8 15.29 8.44 -13.87
N VAL A 9 14.55 7.48 -14.43
CA VAL A 9 14.61 7.16 -15.87
C VAL A 9 13.65 8.08 -16.63
N HIS A 10 14.16 8.80 -17.62
CA HIS A 10 13.42 9.60 -18.57
C HIS A 10 13.66 9.08 -19.99
N GLY A 11 12.80 8.15 -20.44
CA GLY A 11 12.99 7.49 -21.73
C GLY A 11 14.28 6.66 -21.76
N SER A 12 15.26 7.10 -22.55
CA SER A 12 16.59 6.48 -22.66
C SER A 12 17.65 7.14 -21.76
N THR A 13 17.34 8.23 -21.08
CA THR A 13 18.26 8.96 -20.21
C THR A 13 18.01 8.62 -18.75
N ILE A 14 19.07 8.34 -17.98
CA ILE A 14 18.98 8.16 -16.52
C ILE A 14 19.53 9.44 -15.87
N HIS A 15 18.67 10.19 -15.18
CA HIS A 15 19.09 11.33 -14.38
C HIS A 15 19.48 10.86 -12.99
N LEU A 16 20.78 10.87 -12.69
CA LEU A 16 21.31 10.47 -11.39
C LEU A 16 21.23 11.66 -10.41
N GLU A 17 20.89 11.39 -9.16
CA GLU A 17 20.86 12.42 -8.11
C GLU A 17 22.27 12.87 -7.69
N GLN A 18 23.28 12.09 -8.06
CA GLN A 18 24.68 12.25 -7.66
C GLN A 18 25.57 12.06 -8.89
N ASP A 19 26.70 12.77 -8.89
CA ASP A 19 27.72 12.64 -9.93
C ASP A 19 28.33 11.22 -9.96
N LEU A 20 28.47 10.66 -11.16
CA LEU A 20 29.02 9.31 -11.36
C LEU A 20 30.54 9.28 -11.11
N GLY A 21 31.22 10.43 -11.22
CA GLY A 21 32.66 10.56 -11.04
C GLY A 21 33.47 9.93 -12.17
N VAL A 22 32.89 9.80 -13.36
CA VAL A 22 33.55 9.28 -14.57
C VAL A 22 33.77 10.42 -15.56
N VAL A 23 34.80 10.29 -16.38
CA VAL A 23 35.09 11.28 -17.42
C VAL A 23 34.03 11.21 -18.52
N ASP A 24 33.68 12.36 -19.09
CA ASP A 24 32.76 12.43 -20.22
C ASP A 24 33.26 11.57 -21.40
N GLY A 25 32.33 10.86 -22.05
CA GLY A 25 32.63 9.95 -23.17
C GLY A 25 33.17 8.56 -22.79
N GLN A 26 33.32 8.24 -21.50
CA GLN A 26 33.75 6.91 -21.08
C GLN A 26 32.62 5.86 -21.20
N GLU A 27 32.90 4.73 -21.86
CA GLU A 27 31.96 3.62 -21.96
C GLU A 27 31.76 2.93 -20.60
N VAL A 28 30.51 2.69 -20.23
CA VAL A 28 30.14 2.08 -18.94
C VAL A 28 29.02 1.05 -19.11
N GLU A 29 29.09 -0.02 -18.32
CA GLU A 29 28.01 -0.99 -18.18
C GLU A 29 27.07 -0.56 -17.05
N VAL A 30 25.76 -0.51 -17.31
CA VAL A 30 24.74 -0.05 -16.35
C VAL A 30 23.82 -1.20 -15.94
N HIS A 31 23.76 -1.49 -14.64
CA HIS A 31 22.77 -2.40 -14.06
C HIS A 31 21.63 -1.61 -13.42
N VAL A 32 20.41 -1.75 -13.97
CA VAL A 32 19.22 -1.02 -13.49
C VAL A 32 18.38 -1.92 -12.58
N ARG A 33 18.09 -1.43 -11.37
CA ARG A 33 17.14 -2.05 -10.44
C ARG A 33 15.95 -1.12 -10.24
N ILE A 34 14.75 -1.57 -10.62
CA ILE A 34 13.51 -0.81 -10.37
C ILE A 34 13.24 -0.79 -8.86
N VAL A 35 13.37 0.40 -8.26
CA VAL A 35 13.02 0.64 -6.86
C VAL A 35 11.58 1.13 -6.81
N ARG A 36 10.67 0.34 -6.24
CA ARG A 36 9.31 0.83 -5.98
C ARG A 36 9.37 1.89 -4.88
N PRO A 37 8.72 3.06 -5.03
CA PRO A 37 8.60 3.98 -3.93
C PRO A 37 7.98 3.23 -2.74
N LYS A 38 8.66 3.25 -1.59
CA LYS A 38 8.05 2.75 -0.35
C LYS A 38 6.74 3.53 -0.22
N LYS A 39 5.60 2.84 -0.14
CA LYS A 39 4.32 3.49 0.18
C LYS A 39 4.56 4.30 1.45
N ARG A 40 4.64 5.63 1.31
CA ARG A 40 4.48 6.51 2.45
C ARG A 40 3.04 6.29 2.87
N LEU A 41 2.86 5.49 3.92
CA LEU A 41 1.56 5.42 4.57
C LEU A 41 1.19 6.85 4.95
N PRO A 42 -0.06 7.27 4.75
CA PRO A 42 -0.51 8.52 5.34
C PRO A 42 -0.14 8.45 6.82
N GLY A 43 0.48 9.51 7.33
CA GLY A 43 0.71 9.64 8.75
C GLY A 43 -0.62 9.50 9.50
N PRO A 44 -0.57 9.38 10.84
CA PRO A 44 -1.79 9.32 11.62
C PRO A 44 -2.73 10.47 11.26
N PRO A 45 -4.05 10.22 11.16
CA PRO A 45 -4.99 11.26 10.78
C PRO A 45 -4.96 12.42 11.80
N PRO A 46 -5.36 13.65 11.41
CA PRO A 46 -5.45 14.77 12.34
C PRO A 46 -6.27 14.40 13.58
N GLY A 47 -5.70 14.59 14.77
CA GLY A 47 -6.34 14.23 16.04
C GLY A 47 -6.06 12.80 16.54
N TRP A 48 -5.28 12.00 15.82
CA TRP A 48 -4.84 10.68 16.30
C TRP A 48 -3.77 10.83 17.39
N ASN A 49 -4.03 10.23 18.56
CA ASN A 49 -3.11 10.18 19.69
C ASN A 49 -2.74 8.71 19.97
N PRO A 50 -1.45 8.32 19.92
CA PRO A 50 -1.03 6.94 20.16
C PRO A 50 -1.39 6.41 21.55
N ASP A 51 -1.57 7.29 22.53
CA ASP A 51 -1.90 6.93 23.92
C ASP A 51 -3.41 6.86 24.18
N GLN A 52 -4.23 7.19 23.17
CA GLN A 52 -5.69 7.21 23.28
C GLN A 52 -6.31 6.02 22.55
N VAL A 53 -6.86 5.09 23.31
CA VAL A 53 -7.69 4.00 22.77
C VAL A 53 -9.13 4.50 22.72
N SER A 54 -9.66 4.81 21.53
CA SER A 54 -11.10 4.99 21.36
C SER A 54 -11.77 3.62 21.22
N SER A 55 -12.75 3.30 22.05
CA SER A 55 -13.56 2.10 21.84
C SER A 55 -14.30 2.20 20.51
N THR A 56 -14.28 1.13 19.71
CA THR A 56 -15.10 1.01 18.48
C THR A 56 -16.61 0.97 18.76
N ALA A 57 -17.02 0.86 20.02
CA ALA A 57 -18.42 0.95 20.43
C ALA A 57 -19.01 2.30 20.02
N GLY A 58 -20.05 2.26 19.17
CA GLY A 58 -20.75 3.46 18.70
C GLY A 58 -20.06 4.23 17.58
N ALA A 59 -18.96 3.72 17.01
CA ALA A 59 -18.21 4.41 15.94
C ALA A 59 -19.07 4.75 14.71
N LEU A 60 -20.11 3.96 14.44
CA LEU A 60 -21.04 4.18 13.34
C LEU A 60 -22.41 4.70 13.80
N ALA A 61 -22.62 5.00 15.09
CA ALA A 61 -23.94 5.32 15.62
C ALA A 61 -24.63 6.52 14.93
N ALA A 62 -23.85 7.48 14.43
CA ALA A 62 -24.37 8.66 13.73
C ALA A 62 -24.80 8.38 12.28
N SER A 63 -24.28 7.31 11.65
CA SER A 63 -24.53 6.97 10.26
C SER A 63 -25.22 5.61 10.08
N TRP A 64 -25.48 4.90 11.19
CA TRP A 64 -26.13 3.61 11.20
C TRP A 64 -27.62 3.75 10.97
N THR A 65 -28.15 2.95 10.06
CA THR A 65 -29.55 2.96 9.64
C THR A 65 -30.17 1.58 9.76
N SER A 66 -31.50 1.51 9.66
CA SER A 66 -32.22 0.23 9.64
C SER A 66 -31.88 -0.64 8.41
N ASP A 67 -31.36 -0.04 7.33
CA ASP A 67 -30.87 -0.80 6.18
C ASP A 67 -29.57 -1.53 6.52
N ASP A 68 -28.70 -0.95 7.34
CA ASP A 68 -27.48 -1.61 7.82
C ASP A 68 -27.83 -2.85 8.66
N ASP A 69 -28.84 -2.74 9.53
CA ASP A 69 -29.36 -3.88 10.30
C ASP A 69 -29.87 -5.01 9.38
N ARG A 70 -30.64 -4.64 8.35
CA ARG A 70 -31.16 -5.60 7.36
C ARG A 70 -30.04 -6.30 6.59
N ILE A 71 -29.02 -5.56 6.17
CA ILE A 71 -27.86 -6.10 5.43
C ILE A 71 -27.08 -7.08 6.31
N LEU A 72 -26.88 -6.76 7.59
CA LEU A 72 -26.16 -7.65 8.49
C LEU A 72 -26.93 -8.94 8.79
N GLU A 73 -28.25 -8.87 8.91
CA GLU A 73 -29.09 -10.05 9.08
C GLU A 73 -29.02 -10.96 7.85
N GLU A 74 -29.07 -10.39 6.65
CA GLU A 74 -28.92 -11.13 5.39
C GLU A 74 -27.57 -11.86 5.32
N ILE A 75 -26.47 -11.15 5.64
CA ILE A 75 -25.12 -11.74 5.71
C ILE A 75 -25.04 -12.85 6.76
N HIS A 76 -25.70 -12.66 7.91
CA HIS A 76 -25.71 -13.65 8.99
C HIS A 76 -26.43 -14.92 8.57
N GLU A 77 -27.60 -14.80 7.96
CA GLU A 77 -28.35 -15.94 7.42
C GLU A 77 -27.60 -16.63 6.28
N ASP A 78 -26.97 -15.88 5.38
CA ASP A 78 -26.16 -16.44 4.30
C ASP A 78 -24.95 -17.22 4.82
N ARG A 79 -24.30 -16.77 5.90
CA ARG A 79 -23.19 -17.49 6.53
C ARG A 79 -23.63 -18.77 7.22
N LYS A 80 -24.87 -18.84 7.71
CA LYS A 80 -25.44 -20.06 8.29
C LYS A 80 -25.79 -21.09 7.23
N ARG A 81 -26.02 -20.68 5.98
CA ARG A 81 -26.21 -21.61 4.87
C ARG A 81 -24.89 -22.33 4.62
N GLU A 82 -24.84 -23.64 4.83
CA GLU A 82 -23.69 -24.46 4.47
C GLU A 82 -23.56 -24.52 2.93
N THR A 83 -22.87 -23.54 2.34
CA THR A 83 -22.57 -23.49 0.90
C THR A 83 -21.12 -23.86 0.61
N ARG A 84 -20.47 -24.64 1.48
CA ARG A 84 -19.12 -25.14 1.21
C ARG A 84 -19.18 -26.05 -0.01
N ARG A 85 -18.44 -25.72 -1.08
CA ARG A 85 -18.19 -26.67 -2.17
C ARG A 85 -17.39 -27.84 -1.58
N GLU A 86 -17.90 -29.05 -1.74
CA GLU A 86 -17.08 -30.24 -1.57
C GLU A 86 -15.89 -30.14 -2.51
N ILE A 87 -14.69 -30.26 -1.96
CA ILE A 87 -13.47 -30.38 -2.74
C ILE A 87 -13.41 -31.85 -3.15
N SER A 88 -13.82 -32.17 -4.38
CA SER A 88 -13.64 -33.51 -4.92
C SER A 88 -12.14 -33.79 -5.02
N GLY A 89 -11.68 -34.82 -4.30
CA GLY A 89 -10.31 -35.33 -4.37
C GLY A 89 -10.03 -36.15 -5.62
#